data_AF-K2C5K4-F1
#
_entry.id   AF-K2C5K4-F1
#
_cell.length_a   1.000
_cell.length_b   1.000
_cell.length_c   1.000
_cell.angle_alpha   90.00
_cell.angle_beta   90.00
_cell.angle_gamma   90.00
#
_symmetry.space_group_name_H-M   'P 1'
#
loop_
_entity.id
_entity.type
_entity.pdbx_description
1 polymer ?
#
loop_
_entity_poly.entity_id
_entity_poly.type
_entity_poly.pdbx_seq_one_letter_code
_entity_poly.pdbx_strand_id
1 'polypeptide(L)'
;MAEKKRRFRELTTVLEQTFMENQLPRLGVVDRILVEKYSKNHWLGRNQHQITVEFQAPATANLVGTFQPVKLEKVEPFRFVGTLANPLPDTV
;
A
#
# COMPACT_ATOMS: atom_id res chain seq x y z
N MET A 1 9.72 -32.79 0.42
CA MET A 1 10.11 -31.35 0.47
C MET A 1 9.77 -30.61 -0.82
N ALA A 2 10.15 -31.11 -2.01
CA ALA A 2 9.92 -30.43 -3.29
C ALA A 2 8.41 -30.20 -3.60
N GLU A 3 7.57 -31.20 -3.38
CA GLU A 3 6.13 -31.08 -3.65
C GLU A 3 5.41 -30.12 -2.71
N LYS A 4 5.78 -30.09 -1.43
CA LYS A 4 5.28 -29.09 -0.46
C LYS A 4 5.63 -27.67 -0.90
N LYS A 5 6.85 -27.45 -1.40
CA LYS A 5 7.29 -26.15 -1.94
C LYS A 5 6.53 -25.79 -3.23
N ARG A 6 6.22 -26.76 -4.09
CA ARG A 6 5.41 -26.56 -5.29
C ARG A 6 3.98 -26.11 -4.93
N ARG A 7 3.30 -26.88 -4.08
CA ARG A 7 1.94 -26.56 -3.60
C ARG A 7 1.87 -25.22 -2.88
N PHE A 8 2.90 -24.89 -2.09
CA PHE A 8 2.99 -23.58 -1.44
C PHE A 8 3.02 -22.45 -2.47
N ARG A 9 3.86 -22.55 -3.52
CA ARG A 9 3.91 -21.54 -4.58
C ARG A 9 2.59 -21.41 -5.32
N GLU A 10 1.98 -22.53 -5.68
CA GLU A 10 0.66 -22.55 -6.35
C GLU A 10 -0.40 -21.84 -5.50
N LEU A 11 -0.47 -22.15 -4.20
CA LEU A 11 -1.38 -21.49 -3.27
C LEU A 11 -1.07 -20.00 -3.08
N THR A 12 0.21 -19.64 -2.97
CA THR A 12 0.62 -18.23 -2.86
C THR A 12 0.16 -17.45 -4.09
N THR A 13 0.35 -17.97 -5.30
CA THR A 13 -0.09 -17.29 -6.53
C THR A 13 -1.60 -17.06 -6.54
N VAL A 14 -2.40 -18.05 -6.11
CA VAL A 14 -3.86 -17.88 -6.00
C VAL A 14 -4.21 -16.79 -4.99
N LEU A 15 -3.57 -16.79 -3.81
CA LEU A 15 -3.81 -15.77 -2.79
C LEU A 15 -3.42 -14.36 -3.26
N GLU A 16 -2.32 -14.23 -4.01
CA GLU A 16 -1.88 -12.96 -4.59
C GLU A 16 -2.90 -12.43 -5.60
N GLN A 17 -3.39 -13.29 -6.49
CA GLN A 17 -4.41 -12.93 -7.48
C GLN A 17 -5.72 -12.51 -6.80
N THR A 18 -6.23 -13.33 -5.87
CA THR A 18 -7.46 -13.03 -5.13
C THR A 18 -7.34 -11.73 -4.33
N PHE A 19 -6.18 -11.48 -3.70
CA PHE A 19 -5.94 -10.21 -3.02
C PHE A 19 -6.05 -9.03 -3.99
N MET A 20 -5.35 -9.10 -5.12
CA MET A 20 -5.36 -8.04 -6.11
C MET A 20 -6.77 -7.78 -6.64
N GLU A 21 -7.50 -8.82 -7.03
CA GLU A 21 -8.88 -8.73 -7.53
C GLU A 21 -9.82 -8.04 -6.54
N ASN A 22 -9.75 -8.42 -5.26
CA ASN A 22 -10.58 -7.82 -4.20
C ASN A 22 -10.22 -6.34 -3.94
N GLN A 23 -8.99 -5.94 -4.24
CA GLN A 23 -8.51 -4.58 -4.02
C GLN A 23 -8.62 -3.68 -5.26
N LEU A 24 -8.85 -4.23 -6.46
CA LEU A 24 -9.05 -3.47 -7.70
C LEU A 24 -10.09 -2.34 -7.57
N PRO A 25 -11.26 -2.55 -6.92
CA PRO A 25 -12.27 -1.48 -6.79
C PRO A 25 -11.81 -0.27 -5.97
N ARG A 26 -10.72 -0.40 -5.21
CA ARG A 26 -10.17 0.67 -4.36
C ARG A 26 -9.12 1.52 -5.07
N LEU A 27 -8.73 1.15 -6.29
CA LEU A 27 -7.82 1.96 -7.09
C LEU A 27 -8.48 3.31 -7.44
N GLY A 28 -7.68 4.36 -7.40
CA GLY A 28 -8.11 5.75 -7.60
C GLY A 28 -8.64 6.46 -6.35
N VAL A 29 -8.91 5.72 -5.27
CA VAL A 29 -9.37 6.28 -3.99
C VAL A 29 -8.21 6.90 -3.23
N VAL A 30 -8.47 8.01 -2.54
CA VAL A 30 -7.54 8.60 -1.57
C VAL A 30 -7.81 7.97 -0.21
N ASP A 31 -6.81 7.28 0.35
CA ASP A 31 -6.88 6.61 1.64
C ASP A 31 -5.95 7.31 2.64
N ARG A 32 -6.27 7.24 3.93
CA ARG A 32 -5.42 7.81 5.00
C ARG A 32 -4.44 6.76 5.47
N ILE A 33 -3.16 7.02 5.25
CA ILE A 33 -2.08 6.08 5.53
C ILE A 33 -1.29 6.54 6.75
N LEU A 34 -1.22 5.71 7.79
CA LEU A 34 -0.30 5.91 8.90
C LEU A 34 1.11 5.55 8.43
N VAL A 35 1.99 6.54 8.37
CA VAL A 35 3.36 6.34 7.91
C VAL A 35 4.20 5.73 9.03
N GLU A 36 4.85 4.59 8.75
CA GLU A 36 5.62 3.85 9.75
C GLU A 36 7.13 4.01 9.56
N LYS A 37 7.61 4.04 8.31
CA LYS A 37 9.04 4.13 8.02
C LYS A 37 9.34 4.65 6.63
N TYR A 38 10.56 5.16 6.47
CA TYR A 38 11.18 5.39 5.18
C TYR A 38 12.15 4.25 4.87
N SER A 39 12.08 3.68 3.67
CA SER A 39 12.94 2.57 3.24
C SER A 39 13.17 2.65 1.75
N LYS A 40 14.39 2.35 1.27
CA LYS A 40 14.71 2.21 -0.17
C LYS A 40 14.12 3.32 -1.06
N ASN A 41 14.21 4.56 -0.61
CA ASN A 41 13.72 5.73 -1.32
C ASN A 41 12.18 5.79 -1.50
N HIS A 42 11.42 5.23 -0.57
CA HIS A 42 9.97 5.34 -0.51
C HIS A 42 9.48 5.33 0.95
N TRP A 43 8.29 5.88 1.16
CA TRP A 43 7.60 5.80 2.45
C TRP A 43 6.72 4.56 2.48
N LEU A 44 6.71 3.88 3.62
CA LEU A 44 5.85 2.75 3.91
C LEU A 44 4.91 3.12 5.05
N GLY A 45 3.65 2.79 4.87
CA GLY A 45 2.65 2.92 5.91
C GLY A 45 1.56 1.87 5.77
N ARG A 46 0.57 1.95 6.66
CA ARG A 46 -0.61 1.09 6.64
C ARG A 46 -1.88 1.92 6.63
N ASN A 47 -2.87 1.42 5.91
CA ASN A 47 -4.22 1.97 5.98
C ASN A 47 -5.04 1.34 7.12
N GLN A 48 -6.29 1.78 7.27
CA GLN A 48 -7.24 1.24 8.25
C GLN A 48 -7.48 -0.27 8.12
N HIS A 49 -7.25 -0.86 6.95
CA HIS A 49 -7.39 -2.29 6.69
C HIS A 49 -6.09 -3.07 6.95
N GLN A 50 -5.09 -2.44 7.57
CA GLN A 50 -3.76 -3.02 7.83
C GLN A 50 -3.00 -3.43 6.57
N ILE A 51 -3.39 -2.90 5.40
CA ILE A 51 -2.71 -3.17 4.14
C ILE A 51 -1.53 -2.22 4.00
N THR A 52 -0.38 -2.76 3.57
CA THR A 52 0.82 -1.97 3.32
C THR A 52 0.63 -1.08 2.10
N VAL A 53 0.97 0.20 2.24
CA VAL A 53 0.96 1.17 1.15
C VAL A 53 2.35 1.77 1.02
N GLU A 54 2.88 1.72 -0.20
CA GLU A 54 4.14 2.34 -0.61
C GLU A 54 3.84 3.62 -1.39
N PHE A 55 4.51 4.72 -1.04
CA PHE A 55 4.37 5.97 -1.79
C PHE A 55 5.66 6.78 -1.80
N GLN A 56 5.78 7.63 -2.82
CA GLN A 56 6.94 8.50 -3.04
C GLN A 56 6.68 9.88 -2.42
N ALA A 57 7.62 10.35 -1.59
CA ALA A 57 7.63 11.71 -1.05
C ALA A 57 9.04 12.11 -0.60
N PRO A 58 9.38 13.41 -0.52
CA PRO A 58 10.70 13.86 -0.08
C PRO A 58 11.07 13.30 1.30
N ALA A 59 12.24 12.68 1.42
CA ALA A 59 12.74 12.12 2.68
C ALA A 59 12.88 13.18 3.80
N THR A 60 13.07 14.44 3.40
CA THR A 60 13.30 15.60 4.29
C THR A 60 12.08 15.96 5.15
N ALA A 61 10.89 15.46 4.82
CA ALA A 61 9.65 15.85 5.49
C ALA A 61 9.38 15.10 6.82
N ASN A 62 10.17 14.08 7.17
CA ASN A 62 9.96 13.20 8.33
C ASN A 62 8.48 12.89 8.64
N LEU A 63 7.86 12.04 7.80
CA LEU A 63 6.42 11.78 7.85
C LEU A 63 6.02 10.69 8.87
N VAL A 64 6.98 10.06 9.57
CA VAL A 64 6.71 8.93 10.47
C VAL A 64 5.74 9.33 11.59
N GLY A 65 4.73 8.48 11.83
CA GLY A 65 3.70 8.69 12.85
C GLY A 65 2.58 9.63 12.43
N THR A 66 2.63 10.18 11.20
CA THR A 66 1.58 11.03 10.67
C THR A 66 0.63 10.26 9.75
N PHE A 67 -0.60 10.75 9.62
CA PHE A 67 -1.55 10.24 8.62
C PHE A 67 -1.44 11.08 7.34
N GLN A 68 -1.06 10.42 6.25
CA GLN A 68 -0.92 11.06 4.96
C GLN A 68 -2.03 10.61 4.01
N PRO A 69 -2.68 11.54 3.28
CA PRO A 69 -3.63 11.18 2.23
C PRO A 69 -2.84 10.66 1.01
N VAL A 70 -3.05 9.39 0.66
CA VAL A 70 -2.37 8.75 -0.47
C VAL A 70 -3.41 8.24 -1.45
N LYS A 71 -3.29 8.64 -2.71
CA LYS A 71 -4.09 8.08 -3.80
C LYS A 71 -3.54 6.71 -4.18
N LEU A 72 -4.37 5.67 -4.10
CA LEU A 72 -3.99 4.32 -4.47
C LEU A 72 -3.99 4.20 -5.99
N GLU A 73 -2.83 4.05 -6.62
CA GLU A 73 -2.71 4.02 -8.09
C GLU A 73 -2.61 2.61 -8.63
N LYS A 74 -1.93 1.73 -7.89
CA LYS A 74 -1.65 0.37 -8.30
C LYS A 74 -1.77 -0.59 -7.12
N VAL A 75 -2.24 -1.80 -7.40
CA VAL A 75 -2.19 -2.91 -6.46
C VAL A 75 -1.10 -3.89 -6.90
N GLU A 76 -0.33 -4.36 -5.94
CA GLU A 76 0.68 -5.40 -6.10
C GLU A 76 0.41 -6.52 -5.08
N PRO A 77 1.07 -7.68 -5.19
CA PRO A 77 0.92 -8.76 -4.21
C PRO A 77 1.01 -8.26 -2.76
N PHE A 78 -0.11 -8.33 -2.05
CA PHE A 78 -0.28 -7.93 -0.64
C PHE A 78 0.02 -6.46 -0.31
N ARG A 79 0.08 -5.56 -1.29
CA ARG A 79 0.37 -4.13 -1.06
C ARG A 79 -0.26 -3.20 -2.09
N PHE A 80 -0.37 -1.92 -1.73
CA PHE A 80 -0.68 -0.85 -2.68
C PHE A 80 0.56 0.01 -2.96
N VAL A 81 0.58 0.59 -4.15
CA VAL A 81 1.50 1.65 -4.53
C VAL A 81 0.67 2.88 -4.88
N GLY A 82 1.07 4.03 -4.36
CA GLY A 82 0.34 5.27 -4.53
C GLY A 82 1.22 6.51 -4.50
N THR A 83 0.57 7.65 -4.63
CA THR A 83 1.19 8.98 -4.58
C THR A 83 0.51 9.82 -3.51
N LEU A 84 1.25 10.74 -2.89
CA LEU A 84 0.64 11.71 -1.98
C LEU A 84 -0.41 12.49 -2.75
N ALA A 85 -1.65 12.44 -2.27
CA ALA A 85 -2.63 13.43 -2.67
C ALA A 85 -2.26 14.73 -1.95
N ASN A 86 -2.28 15.86 -2.66
CA ASN A 86 -2.24 17.15 -1.98
C ASN A 86 -3.32 17.16 -0.89
N PRO A 87 -3.08 17.82 0.26
CA PRO A 87 -4.06 17.87 1.33
C PRO A 87 -5.40 18.26 0.71
N LEU A 88 -6.43 17.43 0.94
CA LEU A 88 -7.80 17.82 0.64
C LEU A 88 -7.99 19.19 1.30
N PRO A 89 -8.47 20.22 0.57
CA PRO A 89 -8.80 21.48 1.21
C PRO A 89 -9.76 21.16 2.35
N ASP A 90 -9.41 21.58 3.56
CA ASP A 90 -10.31 21.52 4.71
C ASP A 90 -11.61 22.19 4.29
N THR A 91 -12.65 21.38 4.03
CA THR A 91 -13.99 21.90 3.87
C THR A 91 -14.44 22.41 5.23
N VAL A 92 -14.50 23.75 5.29
CA VAL A 92 -15.11 24.67 6.26
C VAL A 92 -16.30 24.08 7.00
#